data_AF-A0A329UI84-F1
#
_entry.id   AF-A0A329UI84-F1
#
_cell.length_a   1.000
_cell.length_b   1.000
_cell.length_c   1.000
_cell.angle_alpha   90.00
_cell.angle_beta   90.00
_cell.angle_gamma   90.00
#
_symmetry.space_group_name_H-M   'P 1'
#
loop_
_entity.id
_entity.type
_entity.pdbx_description
1 polymer ?
#
loop_
_entity_poly.entity_id
_entity_poly.type
_entity_poly.pdbx_seq_one_letter_code
_entity_poly.pdbx_strand_id
1 'polypeptide(L)'
;MFKITDAEKLRDAYTLLAFIRDDVPTTVEQKSGMAAFMVSIKKEIRAYNNRPAPDSRIVEERGIDGYIELVQLPNELDKASKTDAAEWFRENRYYEFYPTAYDCSGQRFTNWYKLHRRCGHWFAYHSVSLDV
;
A
#
# COMPACT_ATOMS: atom_id res chain seq x y z
N MET A 1 -11.65 -16.22 8.70
CA MET A 1 -12.26 -15.10 7.96
C MET A 1 -11.36 -14.81 6.78
N PHE A 2 -11.88 -14.83 5.55
CA PHE A 2 -11.10 -14.54 4.34
C PHE A 2 -10.70 -13.06 4.40
N LYS A 3 -9.41 -12.73 4.38
CA LYS A 3 -8.95 -11.33 4.48
C LYS A 3 -8.25 -10.97 3.17
N ILE A 4 -8.73 -9.92 2.51
CA ILE A 4 -8.15 -9.47 1.24
C ILE A 4 -7.09 -8.41 1.55
N THR A 5 -5.82 -8.76 1.34
CA THR A 5 -4.66 -7.89 1.61
C THR A 5 -4.07 -7.27 0.36
N ASP A 6 -4.19 -7.95 -0.77
CA ASP A 6 -3.52 -7.63 -2.03
C ASP A 6 -4.39 -7.99 -3.23
N ALA A 7 -3.90 -7.67 -4.43
CA ALA A 7 -4.62 -7.87 -5.68
C ALA A 7 -4.79 -9.35 -6.04
N GLU A 8 -3.87 -10.22 -5.60
CA GLU A 8 -3.97 -11.66 -5.83
C GLU A 8 -5.11 -12.25 -5.00
N LYS A 9 -5.17 -11.92 -3.71
CA LYS A 9 -6.28 -12.31 -2.82
C LYS A 9 -7.61 -11.73 -3.28
N LEU A 10 -7.63 -10.56 -3.91
CA LEU A 10 -8.83 -10.01 -4.53
C LEU A 10 -9.28 -10.89 -5.70
N ARG A 11 -8.35 -11.32 -6.55
CA ARG A 11 -8.63 -12.21 -7.68
C ARG A 11 -9.11 -13.59 -7.23
N ASP A 12 -8.48 -14.15 -6.20
CA ASP A 12 -8.90 -15.40 -5.56
C ASP A 12 -10.33 -15.29 -5.03
N ALA A 13 -10.66 -14.17 -4.37
CA ALA A 13 -12.00 -13.91 -3.84
C ALA A 13 -13.07 -13.90 -4.94
N TYR A 14 -12.79 -13.27 -6.09
CA TYR A 14 -13.71 -13.27 -7.24
C TYR A 14 -13.86 -14.65 -7.87
N THR A 15 -12.76 -15.39 -8.01
CA THR A 15 -12.77 -16.77 -8.52
C THR A 15 -13.62 -17.68 -7.63
N LEU A 16 -13.43 -17.59 -6.31
CA LEU A 16 -14.20 -18.33 -5.33
C LEU A 16 -15.68 -17.95 -5.36
N LEU A 17 -16.00 -16.67 -5.51
CA LEU A 17 -17.38 -16.20 -5.62
C LEU A 17 -18.07 -16.70 -6.88
N ALA A 18 -17.37 -16.75 -8.02
CA ALA A 18 -17.87 -17.32 -9.26
C ALA A 18 -18.16 -18.83 -9.10
N PHE A 19 -17.21 -19.58 -8.53
CA PHE A 19 -17.37 -21.01 -8.27
C PHE A 19 -18.59 -21.33 -7.40
N ILE A 20 -18.86 -20.53 -6.36
CA ILE A 20 -20.03 -20.71 -5.49
C ILE A 20 -21.34 -20.39 -6.23
N ARG A 21 -21.29 -19.50 -7.23
CA ARG A 21 -22.46 -19.04 -7.99
C ARG A 21 -22.91 -20.04 -9.04
N ASP A 22 -22.00 -20.81 -9.60
CA ASP A 22 -22.24 -21.77 -10.70
C ASP A 22 -22.77 -23.14 -10.18
N ASP A 23 -23.59 -23.10 -9.11
CA ASP A 23 -24.35 -24.19 -8.51
C ASP A 23 -23.54 -25.43 -8.05
N VAL A 24 -23.08 -25.40 -6.80
CA VAL A 24 -22.72 -26.61 -6.05
C VAL A 24 -24.02 -27.28 -5.55
N PRO A 25 -24.30 -28.56 -5.89
CA PRO A 25 -25.46 -29.26 -5.34
C PRO A 25 -25.31 -29.37 -3.82
N THR A 26 -26.22 -28.72 -3.08
CA THR A 26 -26.12 -28.52 -1.63
C THR A 26 -27.45 -28.70 -0.90
N THR A 27 -27.38 -29.21 0.32
CA THR A 27 -28.52 -29.34 1.25
C THR A 27 -28.98 -27.96 1.77
N VAL A 28 -30.13 -27.91 2.45
CA VAL A 28 -30.71 -26.64 2.93
C VAL A 28 -29.81 -25.92 3.95
N GLU A 29 -29.16 -26.65 4.87
CA GLU A 29 -28.20 -26.02 5.80
C GLU A 29 -26.91 -25.58 5.09
N GLN A 30 -26.45 -26.34 4.10
CA GLN A 30 -25.29 -25.96 3.29
C GLN A 30 -25.57 -24.68 2.48
N LYS A 31 -26.78 -24.52 1.97
CA LYS A 31 -27.22 -23.29 1.27
C LYS A 31 -27.18 -22.05 2.16
N SER A 32 -27.62 -22.16 3.42
CA SER A 32 -27.60 -21.02 4.35
C SER A 32 -26.18 -20.65 4.77
N GLY A 33 -25.31 -21.65 5.03
CA GLY A 33 -23.90 -21.45 5.32
C GLY A 33 -23.12 -20.82 4.15
N MET A 34 -23.38 -21.30 2.92
CA MET A 34 -22.79 -20.71 1.70
C MET A 34 -23.28 -19.28 1.45
N ALA A 35 -24.54 -18.98 1.74
CA ALA A 35 -25.07 -17.62 1.64
C ALA A 35 -24.36 -16.66 2.60
N ALA A 36 -24.17 -17.06 3.87
CA ALA A 36 -23.43 -16.27 4.85
C ALA A 36 -21.96 -16.08 4.42
N PHE A 37 -21.34 -17.13 3.87
CA PHE A 37 -19.97 -17.07 3.37
C PHE A 37 -19.83 -16.14 2.17
N MET A 38 -20.75 -16.18 1.20
CA MET A 38 -20.80 -15.24 0.06
C MET A 38 -20.94 -13.79 0.52
N VAL A 39 -21.77 -13.53 1.53
CA VAL A 39 -21.91 -12.20 2.13
C VAL A 39 -20.58 -11.74 2.73
N SER A 40 -19.85 -12.63 3.42
CA SER A 40 -18.53 -12.32 3.97
C SER A 40 -17.52 -11.95 2.88
N ILE A 41 -17.43 -12.72 1.79
CA ILE A 41 -16.52 -12.45 0.67
C ILE A 41 -16.85 -11.10 0.02
N LYS A 42 -18.13 -10.84 -0.26
CA LYS A 42 -18.57 -9.56 -0.83
C LYS A 42 -18.26 -8.37 0.09
N LYS A 43 -18.36 -8.55 1.41
CA LYS A 43 -18.03 -7.52 2.39
C LYS A 43 -16.53 -7.19 2.34
N GLU A 44 -15.69 -8.21 2.28
CA GLU A 44 -14.23 -8.07 2.16
C GLU A 44 -13.81 -7.43 0.83
N ILE A 45 -14.41 -7.83 -0.29
CA ILE A 45 -14.16 -7.19 -1.61
C ILE A 45 -14.48 -5.69 -1.55
N ARG A 46 -15.62 -5.33 -0.95
CA ARG A 46 -16.00 -3.92 -0.77
C ARG A 46 -15.04 -3.19 0.15
N ALA A 47 -14.64 -3.81 1.26
CA ALA A 47 -13.67 -3.23 2.19
C ALA A 47 -12.32 -2.98 1.51
N TYR A 48 -11.84 -3.94 0.71
CA TYR A 48 -10.61 -3.79 -0.06
C TYR A 48 -10.72 -2.66 -1.09
N ASN A 49 -11.80 -2.59 -1.88
CA ASN A 49 -11.94 -1.57 -2.92
C ASN A 49 -12.18 -0.17 -2.36
N ASN A 50 -12.84 -0.06 -1.20
CA ASN A 50 -13.10 1.22 -0.54
C ASN A 50 -11.98 1.60 0.44
N ARG A 51 -10.86 0.85 0.47
CA ARG A 51 -9.71 1.24 1.29
C ARG A 51 -9.19 2.60 0.83
N PRO A 52 -8.70 3.44 1.74
CA PRO A 52 -8.03 4.67 1.33
C PRO A 52 -6.89 4.30 0.38
N ALA A 53 -6.69 5.12 -0.66
CA ALA A 53 -5.54 4.97 -1.52
C ALA A 53 -4.28 4.97 -0.65
N PRO A 54 -3.29 4.10 -0.94
CA PRO A 54 -2.03 4.16 -0.23
C PRO A 54 -1.45 5.56 -0.39
N ASP A 55 -0.87 6.06 0.69
CA ASP A 55 -0.26 7.38 0.73
C ASP A 55 1.03 7.44 -0.08
N SER A 56 1.64 6.30 -0.40
CA SER A 56 2.73 6.22 -1.38
C SER A 56 2.50 5.20 -2.49
N ARG A 57 3.16 5.43 -3.63
CA ARG A 57 3.23 4.47 -4.74
C ARG A 57 4.60 4.51 -5.39
N ILE A 58 5.14 3.35 -5.77
CA ILE A 58 6.37 3.27 -6.56
C ILE A 58 6.09 3.83 -7.96
N VAL A 59 6.91 4.78 -8.38
CA VAL A 59 6.87 5.40 -9.72
C VAL A 59 7.98 4.85 -10.61
N GLU A 60 9.11 4.46 -10.01
CA GLU A 60 10.23 3.84 -10.71
C GLU A 60 10.84 2.74 -9.82
N GLU A 61 10.94 1.53 -10.36
CA GLU A 61 11.54 0.37 -9.68
C GLU A 61 12.93 0.13 -10.27
N ARG A 62 13.95 0.04 -9.41
CA ARG A 62 15.35 -0.18 -9.82
C ARG A 62 15.93 -1.48 -9.26
N GLY A 63 15.11 -2.35 -8.69
CA GLY A 63 15.56 -3.65 -8.20
C GLY A 63 16.50 -3.50 -7.01
N ILE A 64 17.72 -4.03 -7.14
CA ILE A 64 18.72 -3.99 -6.05
C ILE A 64 19.21 -2.57 -5.76
N ASP A 65 19.15 -1.65 -6.73
CA ASP A 65 19.56 -0.25 -6.55
C ASP A 65 18.51 0.59 -5.79
N GLY A 66 17.34 0.01 -5.52
CA GLY A 66 16.22 0.61 -4.81
C GLY A 66 15.09 1.09 -5.72
N TYR A 67 14.43 2.18 -5.35
CA TYR A 67 13.23 2.66 -6.05
C TYR A 67 12.97 4.15 -5.80
N ILE A 68 12.11 4.74 -6.64
CA ILE A 68 11.51 6.05 -6.40
C ILE A 68 10.03 5.87 -6.15
N GLU A 69 9.57 6.31 -4.99
CA GLU A 69 8.16 6.41 -4.66
C GLU A 69 7.67 7.86 -4.69
N LEU A 70 6.38 8.02 -5.00
CA LEU A 70 5.65 9.27 -4.83
C LEU A 70 4.80 9.16 -3.59
N VAL A 71 5.12 9.95 -2.58
CA VAL A 71 4.42 10.01 -1.29
C VAL A 71 3.52 11.24 -1.27
N GLN A 72 2.24 11.07 -0.97
CA GLN A 72 1.33 12.14 -0.61
C GLN A 72 1.46 12.40 0.89
N LEU A 73 1.72 13.66 1.25
CA LEU A 73 1.76 14.07 2.65
C LEU A 73 0.34 14.19 3.22
N PRO A 74 0.17 14.11 4.55
CA PRO A 74 -1.14 14.25 5.19
C PRO A 74 -1.85 15.56 4.80
N ASN A 75 -3.17 15.49 4.67
CA ASN A 75 -4.00 16.64 4.22
C ASN A 75 -3.91 17.83 5.20
N GLU A 76 -3.57 17.59 6.46
CA GLU A 76 -3.35 18.62 7.48
C GLU A 76 -2.22 19.58 7.07
N LEU A 77 -1.26 19.12 6.26
CA LEU A 77 -0.14 19.90 5.78
C LEU A 77 -0.47 20.71 4.52
N ASP A 78 -1.66 20.58 3.92
CA ASP A 78 -2.01 21.26 2.67
C ASP A 78 -1.82 22.78 2.73
N LYS A 79 -2.00 23.37 3.92
CA LYS A 79 -1.80 24.81 4.18
C LYS A 79 -0.44 25.13 4.78
N ALA A 80 0.35 24.12 5.13
CA ALA A 80 1.66 24.28 5.74
C ALA A 80 2.69 24.81 4.75
N SER A 81 3.76 25.41 5.28
CA SER A 81 4.86 25.89 4.45
C SER A 81 5.66 24.71 3.89
N LYS A 82 6.48 24.98 2.85
CA LYS A 82 7.40 23.96 2.32
C LYS A 82 8.37 23.46 3.40
N THR A 83 8.75 24.32 4.33
CA THR A 83 9.67 24.00 5.42
C THR A 83 9.04 23.02 6.40
N ASP A 84 7.79 23.28 6.82
CA ASP A 84 7.05 22.39 7.72
C ASP A 84 6.78 21.03 7.06
N ALA A 85 6.45 21.04 5.77
CA ALA A 85 6.30 19.81 5.00
C ALA A 85 7.61 19.01 4.90
N ALA A 86 8.76 19.69 4.80
CA ALA A 86 10.08 19.06 4.79
C ALA A 86 10.50 18.52 6.15
N GLU A 87 10.14 19.20 7.22
CA GLU A 87 10.32 18.72 8.58
C GLU A 87 9.51 17.45 8.82
N TRP A 88 8.20 17.48 8.52
CA TRP A 88 7.36 16.30 8.62
C TRP A 88 7.90 15.13 7.81
N PHE A 89 8.34 15.36 6.56
CA PHE A 89 8.90 14.30 5.73
C PHE A 89 10.16 13.69 6.36
N ARG A 90 11.04 14.52 6.91
CA ARG A 90 12.25 14.05 7.60
C ARG A 90 11.93 13.22 8.84
N GLU A 91 10.93 13.60 9.61
CA GLU A 91 10.56 12.89 10.84
C GLU A 91 9.83 11.57 10.56
N ASN A 92 9.07 11.47 9.47
CA ASN A 92 8.13 10.37 9.26
C ASN A 92 8.50 9.41 8.12
N ARG A 93 9.30 9.86 7.15
CA ARG A 93 9.56 9.11 5.91
C ARG A 93 11.03 8.96 5.56
N TYR A 94 11.90 9.83 6.06
CA TYR A 94 13.33 9.79 5.75
C TYR A 94 14.01 8.59 6.42
N TYR A 95 14.81 7.86 5.64
CA TYR A 95 15.61 6.75 6.11
C TYR A 95 17.05 7.20 6.31
N GLU A 96 17.43 7.36 7.57
CA GLU A 96 18.81 7.65 7.96
C GLU A 96 19.69 6.43 7.71
N PHE A 97 20.87 6.64 7.10
CA PHE A 97 21.85 5.58 6.92
C PHE A 97 22.72 5.45 8.17
N TYR A 98 22.77 4.25 8.74
CA TYR A 98 23.64 3.96 9.88
C TYR A 98 24.81 3.07 9.41
N PRO A 99 26.05 3.60 9.39
CA PRO A 99 27.21 2.82 8.98
C PRO A 99 27.36 1.56 9.83
N THR A 100 27.50 0.42 9.16
CA THR A 100 27.80 -0.87 9.80
C THR A 100 29.22 -1.30 9.50
N ALA A 101 29.77 -2.18 10.34
CA ALA A 101 31.08 -2.79 10.09
C ALA A 101 31.09 -3.77 8.89
N TYR A 102 29.92 -4.11 8.36
CA TYR A 102 29.74 -4.98 7.20
C TYR A 102 29.37 -4.14 5.97
N ASP A 103 29.79 -4.60 4.80
CA ASP A 103 29.71 -3.92 3.49
C ASP A 103 28.41 -4.17 2.70
N CYS A 104 27.44 -4.90 3.28
CA CYS A 104 26.14 -5.22 2.67
C CYS A 104 25.05 -5.36 3.75
N SER A 105 24.61 -4.26 4.37
CA SER A 105 23.72 -4.35 5.55
C SER A 105 22.24 -4.58 5.24
N GLY A 106 21.84 -4.47 3.97
CA GLY A 106 20.44 -4.49 3.54
C GLY A 106 19.63 -3.26 4.00
N GLN A 107 20.29 -2.26 4.60
CA GLN A 107 19.63 -1.06 5.09
C GLN A 107 19.06 -0.23 3.94
N ARG A 108 17.85 0.26 4.13
CA ARG A 108 17.28 1.30 3.28
C ARG A 108 17.78 2.65 3.74
N PHE A 109 18.15 3.50 2.80
CA PHE A 109 18.48 4.89 3.09
C PHE A 109 17.91 5.82 2.02
N THR A 110 17.58 7.04 2.45
CA THR A 110 17.11 8.07 1.54
C THR A 110 18.31 8.66 0.81
N ASN A 111 18.33 8.51 -0.52
CA ASN A 111 19.35 9.14 -1.37
C ASN A 111 19.02 10.62 -1.57
N TRP A 112 17.76 10.91 -1.94
CA TRP A 112 17.23 12.26 -2.03
C TRP A 112 15.72 12.25 -1.94
N TYR A 113 15.13 13.40 -1.62
CA TYR A 113 13.70 13.62 -1.77
C TYR A 113 13.42 15.01 -2.36
N LYS A 114 12.30 15.13 -3.07
CA LYS A 114 11.87 16.38 -3.70
C LYS A 114 10.41 16.68 -3.43
N LEU A 115 10.17 17.69 -2.61
CA LEU A 115 8.83 18.21 -2.33
C LEU A 115 8.29 19.05 -3.49
N HIS A 116 7.03 18.84 -3.79
CA HIS A 116 6.25 19.62 -4.73
C HIS A 116 4.78 19.66 -4.33
N ARG A 117 4.04 20.61 -4.86
CA ARG A 117 2.62 20.79 -4.55
C ARG A 117 1.78 20.56 -5.80
N ARG A 118 0.73 19.75 -5.70
CA ARG A 118 -0.20 19.44 -6.79
C ARG A 118 -1.62 19.50 -6.27
N CYS A 119 -2.47 20.28 -6.94
CA CYS A 119 -3.88 20.45 -6.57
C CYS A 119 -4.09 20.83 -5.09
N GLY A 120 -3.19 21.65 -4.52
CA GLY A 120 -3.27 22.06 -3.11
C GLY A 120 -2.59 21.11 -2.12
N HIS A 121 -2.30 19.87 -2.51
CA HIS A 121 -1.68 18.85 -1.66
C HIS A 121 -0.16 18.78 -1.83
N TRP A 122 0.53 18.46 -0.74
CA TRP A 122 1.97 18.20 -0.77
C TRP A 122 2.27 16.77 -1.19
N PHE A 123 3.29 16.65 -2.04
CA PHE A 123 3.83 15.38 -2.49
C PHE A 123 5.36 15.40 -2.40
N ALA A 124 5.96 14.24 -2.17
CA ALA A 124 7.39 14.01 -2.20
C ALA A 124 7.72 12.91 -3.20
N TYR A 125 8.63 13.19 -4.14
CA TYR A 125 9.40 12.11 -4.75
C TYR A 125 10.45 11.68 -3.74
N HIS A 126 10.48 10.40 -3.39
CA HIS A 126 11.41 9.83 -2.42
C HIS A 126 12.24 8.76 -3.09
N SER A 127 13.53 9.02 -3.25
CA SER A 127 14.49 8.06 -3.77
C SER A 127 15.09 7.28 -2.61
N VAL A 128 14.81 5.98 -2.59
CA VAL A 128 15.31 5.04 -1.60
C VAL A 128 16.31 4.11 -2.28
N SER A 129 17.45 3.92 -1.67
CA SER A 129 18.45 2.92 -2.08
C SER A 129 18.61 1.89 -0.97
N LEU A 130 19.11 0.71 -1.35
CA LEU A 130 19.50 -0.33 -0.41
C LEU A 130 21.02 -0.42 -0.37
N ASP A 131 21.56 -0.67 0.81
CA ASP A 131 22.96 -1.02 1.01
C ASP A 131 23.11 -2.53 0.78
N VAL A 132 23.64 -2.94 -0.37
CA VAL A 132 23.66 -4.33 -0.87
C VAL A 132 25.03 -4.76 -1.34
#